data_AF-A0A3D5TJZ8-F1
#
_entry.id   AF-A0A3D5TJZ8-F1
#
_cell.length_a   1.000
_cell.length_b   1.000
_cell.length_c   1.000
_cell.angle_alpha   90.00
_cell.angle_beta   90.00
_cell.angle_gamma   90.00
#
_symmetry.space_group_name_H-M   'P 1'
#
loop_
_entity.id
_entity.type
_entity.pdbx_description
1 polymer ?
#
loop_
_entity_poly.entity_id
_entity_poly.type
_entity_poly.pdbx_seq_one_letter_code
_entity_poly.pdbx_strand_id
1 'polypeptide(L)' 'MRKVLALLLSVVMALSLMVTTAWADPVEQDLAGKTVILHTNDVHGEIARYAKVAALKAELVARGADVILVDAGDYS' A
#
# COMPACT_ATOMS: atom_id res chain seq x y z
N MET A 1 -43.72 11.28 7.99
CA MET A 1 -42.58 11.61 8.87
C MET A 1 -41.64 10.43 9.11
N ARG A 2 -42.02 9.36 9.84
CA ARG A 2 -41.11 8.24 10.17
C ARG A 2 -40.44 7.56 8.95
N LYS A 3 -41.20 7.30 7.87
CA LYS A 3 -40.66 6.69 6.64
C LYS A 3 -39.67 7.60 5.91
N VAL A 4 -39.93 8.90 5.90
CA VAL A 4 -39.05 9.92 5.30
C VAL A 4 -37.76 10.03 6.11
N LEU A 5 -37.87 10.03 7.44
CA LEU A 5 -36.71 10.07 8.33
C LEU A 5 -35.84 8.81 8.20
N ALA A 6 -36.46 7.63 8.10
CA ALA A 6 -35.75 6.38 7.88
C ALA A 6 -35.00 6.35 6.54
N LEU A 7 -35.64 6.88 5.47
CA LEU A 7 -35.01 7.02 4.16
C LEU A 7 -33.82 8.00 4.19
N LEU A 8 -33.97 9.12 4.89
CA LEU A 8 -32.91 10.11 5.00
C LEU A 8 -31.72 9.56 5.79
N LEU A 9 -31.99 8.81 6.86
CA LEU A 9 -30.95 8.14 7.65
C LEU A 9 -30.20 7.08 6.83
N SER A 10 -30.92 6.27 6.03
CA SER A 10 -30.26 5.25 5.20
C SER A 10 -29.40 5.88 4.10
N VAL A 11 -29.81 7.02 3.52
CA VAL A 11 -28.99 7.78 2.57
C VAL A 11 -27.74 8.33 3.25
N VAL A 12 -27.85 8.92 4.43
CA VAL A 12 -26.68 9.43 5.19
C VAL A 12 -25.68 8.30 5.50
N MET A 13 -26.18 7.13 5.90
CA MET A 13 -25.32 5.96 6.13
C MET A 13 -24.66 5.44 4.86
N ALA A 14 -25.32 5.47 3.71
CA ALA A 14 -24.70 5.07 2.45
C ALA A 14 -23.62 6.08 2.01
N LEU A 15 -23.87 7.38 2.21
CA LEU A 15 -22.93 8.44 1.86
C LEU A 15 -21.69 8.45 2.77
N SER A 16 -21.82 8.09 4.05
CA SER A 16 -20.67 8.04 4.97
C SER A 16 -19.66 6.96 4.59
N LEU A 17 -20.09 5.86 3.97
CA LEU A 17 -19.20 4.82 3.45
C LEU A 17 -18.45 5.25 2.18
N MET A 18 -18.99 6.19 1.40
CA MET A 18 -18.37 6.65 0.15
C MET A 18 -17.31 7.75 0.37
N VAL A 19 -17.24 8.34 1.56
CA VAL A 19 -16.30 9.44 1.82
C VAL A 19 -14.84 8.99 1.80
N THR A 20 -14.56 7.74 2.19
CA THR A 20 -13.18 7.23 2.25
C THR A 20 -12.65 6.83 0.88
N THR A 21 -13.52 6.40 -0.04
CA THR A 21 -13.12 6.01 -1.40
C THR A 21 -13.04 7.19 -2.35
N ALA A 22 -13.88 8.22 -2.17
CA ALA A 22 -13.86 9.43 -2.98
C ALA A 22 -12.63 10.33 -2.73
N TRP A 23 -11.98 10.18 -1.57
CA TRP A 23 -10.79 10.94 -1.16
C TRP A 23 -9.57 10.04 -0.95
N ALA A 24 -9.68 8.75 -1.27
CA ALA A 24 -8.51 7.91 -1.34
C ALA A 24 -7.69 8.36 -2.54
N ASP A 25 -6.41 8.68 -2.31
CA ASP A 25 -5.48 8.79 -3.41
C ASP A 25 -5.53 7.49 -4.23
N PRO A 26 -5.52 7.56 -5.58
CA PRO A 26 -5.41 6.37 -6.39
C PRO A 26 -4.23 5.53 -5.91
N VAL A 27 -4.43 4.21 -5.85
CA VAL A 27 -3.45 3.24 -5.31
C VAL A 27 -2.09 3.30 -6.03
N GLU A 28 -2.06 3.87 -7.24
CA GLU A 28 -0.86 4.43 -7.86
C GLU A 28 -0.41 5.71 -7.15
N GLN A 29 0.01 5.58 -5.90
CA GLN A 29 0.87 6.59 -5.29
C GLN A 29 2.15 6.67 -6.13
N ASP A 30 2.31 7.75 -6.88
CA ASP A 30 3.58 8.13 -7.46
C ASP A 30 4.61 8.22 -6.31
N LEU A 31 5.71 7.48 -6.45
CA LEU A 31 6.78 7.44 -5.46
C LEU A 31 7.96 8.34 -5.87
N ALA A 32 7.79 9.18 -6.90
CA ALA A 32 8.78 10.16 -7.31
C ALA A 32 9.29 10.98 -6.11
N GLY A 33 10.61 10.98 -5.92
CA GLY A 33 11.27 11.71 -4.84
C GLY A 33 11.08 11.09 -3.44
N LYS A 34 10.51 9.88 -3.34
CA LYS A 34 10.43 9.12 -2.09
C LYS A 34 11.57 8.10 -2.02
N THR A 35 12.09 7.91 -0.81
CA THR A 35 12.95 6.77 -0.50
C THR A 35 12.11 5.67 0.14
N VAL A 36 12.18 4.45 -0.39
CA VAL A 36 11.48 3.28 0.15
C VAL A 36 12.50 2.32 0.74
N ILE A 37 12.30 1.99 2.01
CA ILE A 37 13.08 0.95 2.70
C ILE A 37 12.31 -0.36 2.57
N LEU A 38 12.78 -1.23 1.68
CA LEU A 38 12.24 -2.57 1.52
C LEU A 38 13.10 -3.53 2.35
N HIS A 39 12.49 -4.24 3.30
CA HIS A 39 13.19 -5.21 4.12
C HIS A 39 12.43 -6.54 4.20
N THR A 40 13.16 -7.62 4.45
CA THR A 40 12.56 -8.95 4.68
C THR A 40 13.43 -9.77 5.64
N ASN A 41 12.77 -10.50 6.53
CA ASN A 41 13.41 -11.44 7.46
C ASN A 41 13.53 -12.85 6.87
N ASP A 42 12.72 -13.18 5.87
CA ASP A 42 12.53 -14.56 5.39
C ASP A 42 13.63 -15.04 4.43
N VAL A 43 14.65 -14.22 4.19
CA VAL A 43 15.74 -14.51 3.25
C VAL A 43 17.00 -15.04 3.92
N HIS A 44 17.12 -14.91 5.25
CA HIS A 44 18.23 -15.45 6.06
C HIS A 44 19.63 -15.21 5.44
N GLY A 45 19.91 -14.00 4.94
CA GLY A 45 21.21 -13.69 4.31
C GLY A 45 21.29 -13.96 2.80
N GLU A 46 20.27 -14.58 2.19
CA GLU A 46 20.24 -14.92 0.76
C GLU A 46 19.32 -14.02 -0.07
N ILE A 47 19.22 -12.72 0.24
CA ILE A 47 18.30 -11.80 -0.43
C ILE A 47 18.40 -11.78 -1.96
N ALA A 48 19.58 -12.07 -2.52
CA ALA A 48 19.83 -12.15 -3.96
C ALA A 48 19.05 -13.28 -4.67
N ARG A 49 18.60 -14.30 -3.94
CA ARG A 49 17.93 -15.49 -4.49
C ARG A 49 16.41 -15.38 -4.51
N TYR A 50 15.85 -14.32 -3.93
CA TYR A 50 14.41 -14.16 -3.77
C TYR A 50 13.80 -13.32 -4.89
N ALA A 51 13.35 -14.03 -5.93
CA ALA A 51 12.71 -13.43 -7.11
C ALA A 51 11.55 -12.48 -6.76
N LYS A 52 10.77 -12.81 -5.71
CA LYS A 52 9.68 -11.97 -5.22
C LYS A 52 10.15 -10.60 -4.73
N VAL A 53 11.27 -10.56 -4.01
CA VAL A 53 11.84 -9.32 -3.44
C VAL A 53 12.44 -8.47 -4.55
N ALA A 54 13.13 -9.11 -5.50
CA ALA A 54 13.65 -8.45 -6.69
C ALA A 54 12.53 -7.83 -7.55
N ALA A 55 11.44 -8.56 -7.78
CA ALA A 55 10.29 -8.08 -8.53
C ALA A 55 9.61 -6.88 -7.83
N LEU A 56 9.41 -6.96 -6.51
CA LEU A 56 8.82 -5.86 -5.74
C LEU A 56 9.72 -4.62 -5.73
N LYS A 57 11.04 -4.79 -5.59
CA LYS A 57 11.99 -3.68 -5.73
C LYS A 57 11.86 -3.02 -7.11
N ALA A 58 11.81 -3.81 -8.17
CA ALA A 58 11.70 -3.29 -9.55
C ALA A 58 10.39 -2.51 -9.77
N GLU A 59 9.27 -3.00 -9.22
CA GLU A 59 7.99 -2.29 -9.27
C GLU A 59 8.05 -0.93 -8.56
N LEU A 60 8.65 -0.88 -7.37
CA LEU A 60 8.78 0.37 -6.60
C LEU A 60 9.68 1.39 -7.29
N VAL A 61 10.78 0.93 -7.91
CA VAL A 61 11.63 1.78 -8.75
C VAL A 61 10.88 2.27 -9.99
N ALA A 62 10.09 1.42 -10.63
CA ALA A 62 9.27 1.82 -11.78
C ALA A 62 8.22 2.88 -11.42
N ARG A 63 7.78 2.92 -10.16
CA ARG A 63 6.93 3.97 -9.58
C ARG A 63 7.69 5.24 -9.18
N GLY A 64 8.99 5.33 -9.43
CA GLY A 64 9.80 6.53 -9.18
C GLY A 64 10.51 6.58 -7.82
N ALA A 65 10.43 5.52 -7.01
CA ALA A 65 11.10 5.47 -5.72
C ALA A 65 12.62 5.24 -5.84
N ASP A 66 13.38 5.82 -4.91
CA ASP A 66 14.71 5.35 -4.57
C ASP A 66 14.59 4.20 -3.55
N VAL A 67 15.00 2.99 -3.91
CA VAL A 67 14.74 1.79 -3.09
C VAL A 67 16.01 1.27 -2.43
N ILE A 68 16.02 1.34 -1.10
CA ILE A 68 17.01 0.69 -0.24
C ILE A 68 16.49 -0.70 0.10
N LEU A 69 17.23 -1.73 -0.31
CA LEU A 69 16.91 -3.12 -0.02
C LEU A 69 17.75 -3.62 1.16
N VAL A 70 17.08 -4.13 2.19
CA VAL A 70 17.71 -4.56 3.44
C VAL A 70 17.37 -6.02 3.72
N ASP A 71 18.41 -6.83 3.86
CA ASP A 71 18.30 -8.16 4.46
C ASP A 71 18.21 -7.99 5.97
N ALA A 72 17.07 -8.35 6.54
CA ALA A 72 16.82 -8.32 7.99
C ALA A 72 16.73 -9.73 8.57
N GLY A 73 17.13 -10.75 7.81
CA GLY A 73 17.17 -12.13 8.27
C GLY A 73 18.27 -12.33 9.30
N ASP A 74 18.04 -13.25 10.23
CA ASP A 74 19.09 -13.78 11.08
C ASP A 74 20.06 -14.61 10.25
N TYR A 75 21.35 -14.31 10.38
CA TYR A 75 22.43 -15.13 9.83
C TYR A 75 22.57 -16.38 10.71
N SER A 76 22.46 -17.56 10.10
CA SER A 76 22.72 -18.85 10.74
C SER A 76 23.87 -19.59 10.07
#